data_AF-A0A382USB4-F1
#
_entry.id   AF-A0A382USB4-F1
#
_cell.length_a   1.000
_cell.length_b   1.000
_cell.length_c   1.000
_cell.angle_alpha   90.00
_cell.angle_beta   90.00
_cell.angle_gamma   90.00
#
_symmetry.space_group_name_H-M   'P 1'
#
loop_
_entity.id
_entity.type
_entity.pdbx_description
1 polymer ?
#
loop_
_entity_poly.entity_id
_entity_poly.type
_entity_poly.pdbx_seq_one_letter_code
_entity_poly.pdbx_strand_id
1 'polypeptide(L)'
;LSYIGIIADIMDGFERKLVDGLYWHTVIAPMTPKLPGLVAEEAKFLRSRTDRKIKVALPSPYLLGQRMWDPERSVAAYPTREAFMEALVPILHGELAAVQAAGVDVVQFDDPHLCLFVDDRVRRKYDDVDHEVDLCIGMLNDILSGVEGITSAIHLCRRNKGRGGWVGEGGYGPIIPALQRLNVDQYVMEFTIPVAGDLAVLRELPERSTVGLGCVDCRGKHVDTPEEIAARVEKALDYLPPDRIALNPDCGFAPGNAADIPIDEAYEKLTNEAKAAKILREKYG
;
A
#
# COMPACT_ATOMS: atom_id res chain seq x y z
N LEU A 1 5.04 -13.64 -9.56
CA LEU A 1 5.87 -12.84 -8.64
C LEU A 1 4.95 -12.18 -7.61
N SER A 2 5.42 -11.97 -6.38
CA SER A 2 4.66 -11.25 -5.34
C SER A 2 5.37 -9.92 -5.11
N TYR A 3 4.64 -8.81 -4.96
CA TYR A 3 5.27 -7.49 -4.83
C TYR A 3 6.18 -7.38 -3.60
N ILE A 4 5.87 -8.09 -2.51
CA ILE A 4 6.77 -8.17 -1.35
C ILE A 4 8.12 -8.83 -1.70
N GLY A 5 8.14 -9.70 -2.71
CA GLY A 5 9.33 -10.39 -3.18
C GLY A 5 10.40 -9.48 -3.80
N ILE A 6 10.05 -8.22 -4.11
CA ILE A 6 10.99 -7.28 -4.73
C ILE A 6 12.26 -7.09 -3.90
N ILE A 7 12.15 -7.16 -2.56
CA ILE A 7 13.32 -7.10 -1.68
C ILE A 7 14.29 -8.27 -1.90
N ALA A 8 13.79 -9.47 -2.17
CA ALA A 8 14.63 -10.63 -2.50
C ALA A 8 15.17 -10.60 -3.95
N ASP A 9 14.63 -9.72 -4.79
CA ASP A 9 15.15 -9.47 -6.13
C ASP A 9 16.32 -8.47 -6.08
N ILE A 10 16.27 -7.47 -5.19
CA ILE A 10 17.32 -6.43 -5.05
C ILE A 10 18.38 -6.74 -3.99
N MET A 11 18.08 -7.61 -3.01
CA MET A 11 19.01 -8.06 -1.96
C MET A 11 19.17 -9.59 -1.96
N ASP A 12 20.40 -10.04 -1.70
CA ASP A 12 20.68 -11.42 -1.29
C ASP A 12 20.33 -11.64 0.19
N GLY A 13 20.46 -12.88 0.66
CA GLY A 13 20.20 -13.27 2.05
C GLY A 13 18.84 -13.95 2.28
N PHE A 14 18.06 -14.14 1.21
CA PHE A 14 16.76 -14.79 1.25
C PHE A 14 16.80 -16.20 0.68
N GLU A 15 16.15 -17.14 1.38
CA GLU A 15 15.82 -18.45 0.83
C GLU A 15 14.41 -18.41 0.24
N ARG A 16 14.25 -18.88 -1.00
CA ARG A 16 12.96 -19.01 -1.67
C ARG A 16 12.43 -20.44 -1.55
N LYS A 17 11.25 -20.63 -0.96
CA LYS A 17 10.58 -21.93 -0.83
C LYS A 17 9.17 -21.91 -1.43
N LEU A 18 8.77 -23.04 -2.01
CA LEU A 18 7.41 -23.29 -2.44
C LEU A 18 6.66 -23.99 -1.30
N VAL A 19 5.62 -23.35 -0.75
CA VAL A 19 4.76 -23.89 0.30
C VAL A 19 3.31 -23.75 -0.18
N ASP A 20 2.59 -24.86 -0.28
CA ASP A 20 1.19 -24.92 -0.74
C ASP A 20 0.95 -24.19 -2.08
N GLY A 21 1.90 -24.32 -3.02
CA GLY A 21 1.81 -23.68 -4.34
C GLY A 21 2.13 -22.19 -4.35
N LEU A 22 2.55 -21.61 -3.23
CA LEU A 22 2.99 -20.22 -3.10
C LEU A 22 4.48 -20.13 -2.82
N TYR A 23 5.15 -19.20 -3.51
CA TYR A 23 6.55 -18.90 -3.20
C TYR A 23 6.66 -17.93 -2.04
N TRP A 24 7.46 -18.31 -1.07
CA TRP A 24 7.81 -17.53 0.12
C TRP A 24 9.29 -17.23 0.11
N HIS A 25 9.65 -16.06 0.61
CA HIS A 25 11.04 -15.66 0.85
C HIS A 25 11.23 -15.52 2.36
N THR A 26 12.23 -16.19 2.90
CA THR A 26 12.62 -16.07 4.30
C THR A 26 14.04 -15.54 4.37
N VAL A 27 14.29 -14.48 5.14
CA VAL A 27 15.65 -13.99 5.38
C VAL A 27 16.39 -15.01 6.25
N ILE A 28 17.53 -15.52 5.78
CA ILE A 28 18.33 -16.55 6.46
C ILE A 28 19.80 -16.18 6.60
N ALA A 29 20.24 -15.11 5.94
CA ALA A 29 21.58 -14.53 6.07
C ALA A 29 21.48 -13.00 6.02
N PRO A 30 22.50 -12.27 6.55
CA PRO A 30 22.53 -10.82 6.44
C PRO A 30 22.37 -10.34 5.00
N MET A 31 21.47 -9.37 4.80
CA MET A 31 21.19 -8.83 3.46
C MET A 31 22.42 -8.15 2.88
N THR A 32 22.71 -8.46 1.61
CA THR A 32 23.74 -7.78 0.82
C THR A 32 23.16 -7.37 -0.54
N PRO A 33 23.58 -6.23 -1.12
CA PRO A 33 23.03 -5.79 -2.40
C PRO A 33 23.25 -6.82 -3.51
N LYS A 34 22.20 -7.11 -4.28
CA LYS A 34 22.21 -8.05 -5.40
C LYS A 34 21.93 -7.33 -6.72
N LEU A 35 20.81 -6.62 -6.79
CA LEU A 35 20.40 -5.79 -7.93
C LEU A 35 19.86 -4.44 -7.42
N PRO A 36 20.68 -3.63 -6.75
CA PRO A 36 20.23 -2.33 -6.24
C PRO A 36 19.74 -1.43 -7.38
N GLY A 37 18.64 -0.71 -7.18
CA GLY A 37 18.04 0.18 -8.16
C GLY A 37 17.22 -0.51 -9.25
N LEU A 38 16.94 -1.82 -9.15
CA LEU A 38 16.09 -2.53 -10.11
C LEU A 38 14.73 -1.84 -10.29
N VAL A 39 14.12 -1.37 -9.19
CA VAL A 39 12.82 -0.66 -9.25
C VAL A 39 12.95 0.65 -10.03
N ALA A 40 14.07 1.35 -9.87
CA ALA A 40 14.35 2.58 -10.60
C ALA A 40 14.59 2.33 -12.10
N GLU A 41 15.21 1.21 -12.48
CA GLU A 41 15.35 0.84 -13.90
C GLU A 41 13.99 0.58 -14.57
N GLU A 42 13.09 -0.14 -13.90
CA GLU A 42 11.71 -0.33 -14.38
C GLU A 42 10.95 1.00 -14.44
N ALA A 43 11.18 1.90 -13.47
CA ALA A 43 10.60 3.24 -13.48
C ALA A 43 11.10 4.09 -14.65
N LYS A 44 12.39 4.01 -15.01
CA LYS A 44 12.96 4.69 -16.19
C LYS A 44 12.32 4.18 -17.48
N PHE A 45 12.13 2.87 -17.58
CA PHE A 45 11.40 2.29 -18.71
C PHE A 45 9.98 2.85 -18.80
N LEU A 46 9.24 2.88 -17.69
CA LEU A 46 7.88 3.46 -17.66
C LEU A 46 7.88 4.96 -18.04
N ARG A 47 8.79 5.73 -17.47
CA ARG A 47 8.96 7.17 -17.75
C ARG A 47 9.19 7.41 -19.24
N SER A 48 9.92 6.53 -19.93
CA SER A 48 10.19 6.65 -21.37
C SER A 48 8.97 6.37 -22.27
N ARG A 49 7.81 5.98 -21.70
CA ARG A 49 6.59 5.61 -22.46
C ARG A 49 5.45 6.61 -22.31
N THR A 50 5.60 7.64 -21.50
CA THR A 50 4.53 8.60 -21.20
C THR A 50 5.13 9.91 -20.75
N ASP A 51 4.34 10.99 -20.76
CA ASP A 51 4.63 12.28 -20.09
C ASP A 51 3.69 12.52 -18.89
N ARG A 52 2.76 11.59 -18.64
CA ARG A 52 1.86 11.65 -17.48
C ARG A 52 2.61 11.36 -16.17
N LYS A 53 2.00 11.73 -15.04
CA LYS A 53 2.52 11.34 -13.73
C LYS A 53 2.62 9.82 -13.60
N ILE A 54 3.71 9.33 -13.02
CA ILE A 54 3.95 7.91 -12.77
C ILE A 54 4.04 7.65 -11.25
N LYS A 55 3.55 6.47 -10.83
CA LYS A 55 3.56 6.03 -9.44
C LYS A 55 4.29 4.71 -9.32
N VAL A 56 5.14 4.58 -8.29
CA VAL A 56 5.80 3.32 -7.92
C VAL A 56 5.38 2.94 -6.52
N ALA A 57 5.03 1.67 -6.31
CA ALA A 57 4.69 1.12 -5.00
C ALA A 57 5.84 0.26 -4.46
N LEU A 58 6.19 0.47 -3.19
CA LEU A 58 7.18 -0.29 -2.43
C LEU A 58 6.51 -0.92 -1.20
N PRO A 59 6.89 -2.13 -0.77
CA PRO A 59 6.40 -2.69 0.48
C PRO A 59 6.96 -1.91 1.70
N SER A 60 6.18 -1.82 2.78
CA SER A 60 6.70 -1.27 4.04
C SER A 60 7.67 -2.23 4.74
N PRO A 61 8.60 -1.74 5.58
CA PRO A 61 9.45 -2.59 6.44
C PRO A 61 8.64 -3.54 7.30
N TYR A 62 7.55 -3.04 7.88
CA TYR A 62 6.72 -3.81 8.79
C TYR A 62 6.05 -4.99 8.08
N LEU A 63 5.50 -4.76 6.89
CA LEU A 63 4.93 -5.81 6.06
C LEU A 63 5.99 -6.88 5.74
N LEU A 64 7.19 -6.47 5.37
CA LEU A 64 8.28 -7.40 5.04
C LEU A 64 8.70 -8.20 6.26
N GLY A 65 8.86 -7.57 7.43
CA GLY A 65 9.14 -8.27 8.69
C GLY A 65 8.10 -9.34 9.00
N GLN A 66 6.81 -9.01 8.83
CA GLN A 66 5.69 -9.92 9.03
C GLN A 66 5.62 -11.08 8.01
N ARG A 67 6.28 -10.96 6.87
CA ARG A 67 6.15 -11.91 5.75
C ARG A 67 7.42 -12.67 5.43
N MET A 68 8.57 -12.19 5.90
CA MET A 68 9.89 -12.69 5.51
C MET A 68 10.83 -13.02 6.67
N TRP A 69 10.50 -12.64 7.91
CA TRP A 69 11.26 -13.05 9.08
C TRP A 69 10.59 -14.25 9.75
N ASP A 70 11.40 -15.22 10.16
CA ASP A 70 10.98 -16.44 10.83
C ASP A 70 11.81 -16.65 12.12
N PRO A 71 11.17 -16.91 13.26
CA PRO A 71 11.85 -16.95 14.56
C PRO A 71 12.90 -18.06 14.70
N GLU A 72 12.79 -19.15 13.93
CA GLU A 72 13.75 -20.24 13.97
C GLU A 72 14.86 -20.05 12.94
N ARG A 73 14.50 -19.53 11.77
CA ARG A 73 15.35 -19.54 10.58
C ARG A 73 16.09 -18.23 10.35
N SER A 74 15.52 -17.12 10.80
CA SER A 74 16.09 -15.78 10.60
C SER A 74 16.98 -15.34 11.75
N VAL A 75 16.85 -15.95 12.95
CA VAL A 75 17.52 -15.52 14.19
C VAL A 75 19.05 -15.44 14.07
N ALA A 76 19.66 -16.31 13.25
CA ALA A 76 21.10 -16.29 13.01
C ALA A 76 21.57 -15.09 12.18
N ALA A 77 20.70 -14.55 11.33
CA ALA A 77 20.97 -13.38 10.49
C ALA A 77 20.55 -12.08 11.18
N TYR A 78 19.35 -12.09 11.77
CA TYR A 78 18.72 -10.98 12.46
C TYR A 78 18.05 -11.51 13.74
N PRO A 79 18.58 -11.18 14.93
CA PRO A 79 18.14 -11.77 16.20
C PRO A 79 16.65 -11.58 16.51
N THR A 80 16.05 -10.51 16.00
CA THR A 80 14.63 -10.21 16.13
C THR A 80 14.05 -9.77 14.79
N ARG A 81 12.71 -9.81 14.67
CA ARG A 81 12.01 -9.27 13.50
C ARG A 81 12.31 -7.79 13.35
N GLU A 82 12.36 -7.07 14.47
CA GLU A 82 12.66 -5.65 14.55
C GLU A 82 14.04 -5.34 14.00
N ALA A 83 15.07 -6.12 14.35
CA ALA A 83 16.42 -5.97 13.80
C ALA A 83 16.45 -6.17 12.27
N PHE A 84 15.62 -7.08 11.74
CA PHE A 84 15.47 -7.23 10.30
C PHE A 84 14.75 -6.03 9.66
N MET A 85 13.67 -5.54 10.29
CA MET A 85 12.93 -4.38 9.80
C MET A 85 13.79 -3.10 9.81
N GLU A 86 14.59 -2.89 10.86
CA GLU A 86 15.57 -1.80 10.94
C GLU A 86 16.60 -1.87 9.80
N ALA A 87 17.06 -3.07 9.45
CA ALA A 87 18.00 -3.24 8.33
C ALA A 87 17.37 -2.94 6.96
N LEU A 88 16.03 -2.99 6.82
CA LEU A 88 15.31 -2.64 5.60
C LEU A 88 15.19 -1.13 5.39
N VAL A 89 15.20 -0.33 6.45
CA VAL A 89 15.03 1.13 6.39
C VAL A 89 16.03 1.80 5.43
N PRO A 90 17.37 1.64 5.59
CA PRO A 90 18.32 2.27 4.68
C PRO A 90 18.23 1.74 3.24
N ILE A 91 17.81 0.48 3.06
CA ILE A 91 17.64 -0.13 1.73
C ILE A 91 16.47 0.53 1.01
N LEU A 92 15.31 0.62 1.66
CA LEU A 92 14.11 1.23 1.09
C LEU A 92 14.25 2.74 0.92
N HIS A 93 15.01 3.43 1.78
CA HIS A 93 15.38 4.83 1.57
C HIS A 93 16.25 4.99 0.31
N GLY A 94 17.23 4.10 0.10
CA GLY A 94 18.05 4.09 -1.11
C GLY A 94 17.22 3.84 -2.38
N GLU A 95 16.30 2.87 -2.35
CA GLU A 95 15.39 2.61 -3.47
C GLU A 95 14.46 3.80 -3.74
N LEU A 96 13.94 4.44 -2.70
CA LEU A 96 13.16 5.67 -2.80
C LEU A 96 13.94 6.78 -3.52
N ALA A 97 15.17 7.05 -3.10
CA ALA A 97 16.03 8.03 -3.75
C ALA A 97 16.30 7.67 -5.23
N ALA A 98 16.50 6.39 -5.52
CA ALA A 98 16.73 5.91 -6.88
C ALA A 98 15.49 6.07 -7.79
N VAL A 99 14.28 5.73 -7.31
CA VAL A 99 13.05 5.92 -8.09
C VAL A 99 12.71 7.39 -8.26
N GLN A 100 13.00 8.22 -7.26
CA GLN A 100 12.88 9.67 -7.41
C GLN A 100 13.81 10.20 -8.51
N ALA A 101 15.08 9.78 -8.52
CA ALA A 101 16.04 10.16 -9.56
C ALA A 101 15.63 9.65 -10.96
N ALA A 102 14.81 8.60 -11.04
CA ALA A 102 14.21 8.12 -12.28
C ALA A 102 13.03 8.97 -12.80
N GLY A 103 12.62 10.02 -12.06
CA GLY A 103 11.53 10.92 -12.43
C GLY A 103 10.15 10.40 -12.06
N VAL A 104 10.05 9.64 -10.95
CA VAL A 104 8.77 9.20 -10.39
C VAL A 104 8.09 10.35 -9.64
N ASP A 105 6.80 10.55 -9.90
CA ASP A 105 6.02 11.64 -9.30
C ASP A 105 5.42 11.26 -7.94
N VAL A 106 5.06 9.98 -7.77
CA VAL A 106 4.47 9.45 -6.54
C VAL A 106 5.18 8.17 -6.11
N VAL A 107 5.73 8.14 -4.91
CA VAL A 107 6.13 6.90 -4.23
C VAL A 107 5.01 6.50 -3.27
N GLN A 108 4.59 5.24 -3.33
CA GLN A 108 3.61 4.68 -2.42
C GLN A 108 4.25 3.57 -1.60
N PHE A 109 4.05 3.59 -0.29
CA PHE A 109 4.32 2.43 0.57
C PHE A 109 3.03 1.63 0.73
N ASP A 110 3.09 0.34 0.51
CA ASP A 110 1.98 -0.58 0.74
C ASP A 110 2.14 -1.23 2.11
N ASP A 111 1.22 -0.94 3.04
CA ASP A 111 1.19 -1.57 4.36
C ASP A 111 -0.21 -2.09 4.72
N PRO A 112 -0.62 -3.21 4.13
CA PRO A 112 -1.87 -3.83 4.51
C PRO A 112 -1.82 -4.37 5.95
N HIS A 113 -0.65 -4.59 6.57
CA HIS A 113 -0.62 -5.08 7.95
C HIS A 113 -0.94 -3.96 8.93
N LEU A 114 -0.40 -2.76 8.74
CA LEU A 114 -0.82 -1.57 9.49
C LEU A 114 -2.34 -1.38 9.41
N CYS A 115 -2.92 -1.53 8.21
CA CYS A 115 -4.37 -1.48 8.03
C CYS A 115 -5.13 -2.58 8.78
N LEU A 116 -4.57 -3.77 8.97
CA LEU A 116 -5.25 -4.86 9.69
C LEU A 116 -5.43 -4.58 11.18
N PHE A 117 -4.72 -3.63 11.77
CA PHE A 117 -4.91 -3.25 13.18
C PHE A 117 -6.24 -2.53 13.46
N VAL A 118 -7.07 -2.31 12.43
CA VAL A 118 -8.49 -1.96 12.58
C VAL A 118 -9.36 -3.12 13.10
N ASP A 119 -8.90 -4.37 12.92
CA ASP A 119 -9.63 -5.57 13.32
C ASP A 119 -9.17 -6.06 14.70
N ASP A 120 -10.09 -6.03 15.68
CA ASP A 120 -9.83 -6.49 17.05
C ASP A 120 -9.28 -7.92 17.13
N ARG A 121 -9.66 -8.81 16.19
CA ARG A 121 -9.14 -10.18 16.15
C ARG A 121 -7.67 -10.23 15.76
N VAL A 122 -7.20 -9.27 14.97
CA VAL A 122 -5.78 -9.12 14.64
C VAL A 122 -5.05 -8.49 15.82
N ARG A 123 -5.61 -7.43 16.41
CA ARG A 123 -5.03 -6.76 17.59
C ARG A 123 -4.73 -7.76 18.73
N ARG A 124 -5.66 -8.67 19.04
CA ARG A 124 -5.50 -9.68 20.09
C ARG A 124 -4.40 -10.73 19.85
N LYS A 125 -3.75 -10.74 18.69
CA LYS A 125 -2.63 -11.65 18.40
C LYS A 125 -1.28 -11.08 18.84
N TYR A 126 -1.26 -9.82 19.28
CA TYR A 126 -0.07 -9.13 19.71
C TYR A 126 -0.18 -8.80 21.19
N ASP A 127 0.93 -8.94 21.90
CA ASP A 127 1.03 -8.58 23.32
C ASP A 127 0.92 -7.07 23.51
N ASP A 128 1.54 -6.30 22.60
CA ASP A 128 1.51 -4.83 22.58
C ASP A 128 1.28 -4.33 21.15
N VAL A 129 0.03 -4.06 20.81
CA VAL A 129 -0.35 -3.55 19.48
C VAL A 129 0.15 -2.13 19.26
N ASP A 130 0.23 -1.32 20.31
CA ASP A 130 0.62 0.08 20.16
C ASP A 130 2.11 0.15 19.83
N HIS A 131 2.93 -0.74 20.41
CA HIS A 131 4.32 -0.92 20.00
C HIS A 131 4.46 -1.32 18.52
N GLU A 132 3.67 -2.29 18.04
CA GLU A 132 3.71 -2.71 16.63
C GLU A 132 3.32 -1.58 15.67
N VAL A 133 2.30 -0.81 16.03
CA VAL A 133 1.88 0.36 15.27
C VAL A 133 2.96 1.45 15.30
N ASP A 134 3.62 1.68 16.44
CA ASP A 134 4.73 2.61 16.56
C ASP A 134 5.91 2.21 15.66
N LEU A 135 6.24 0.91 15.57
CA LEU A 135 7.26 0.41 14.65
C LEU A 135 6.90 0.72 13.18
N CYS A 136 5.65 0.49 12.77
CA CYS A 136 5.18 0.85 11.42
C CYS A 136 5.43 2.33 11.11
N ILE A 137 4.96 3.21 12.00
CA ILE A 137 5.01 4.66 11.77
C ILE A 137 6.45 5.18 11.82
N GLY A 138 7.24 4.75 12.82
CA GLY A 138 8.63 5.16 12.99
C GLY A 138 9.47 4.83 11.77
N MET A 139 9.43 3.57 11.31
CA MET A 139 10.27 3.12 10.19
C MET A 139 9.87 3.75 8.86
N LEU A 140 8.57 3.97 8.62
CA LEU A 140 8.12 4.71 7.44
C LEU A 140 8.58 6.18 7.47
N ASN A 141 8.50 6.82 8.64
CA ASN A 141 9.01 8.18 8.82
C ASN A 141 10.53 8.25 8.62
N ASP A 142 11.28 7.26 9.08
CA ASP A 142 12.74 7.18 8.89
C ASP A 142 13.10 7.03 7.42
N ILE A 143 12.36 6.20 6.66
CA ILE A 143 12.53 6.07 5.21
C ILE A 143 12.25 7.39 4.49
N LEU A 144 11.24 8.14 4.94
CA LEU A 144 10.86 9.41 4.32
C LEU A 144 11.69 10.61 4.80
N SER A 145 12.59 10.40 5.77
CA SER A 145 13.39 11.47 6.35
C SER A 145 14.29 12.14 5.31
N GLY A 146 14.17 13.46 5.17
CA GLY A 146 14.95 14.26 4.21
C GLY A 146 14.53 14.09 2.75
N VAL A 147 13.42 13.39 2.46
CA VAL A 147 12.89 13.22 1.11
C VAL A 147 12.00 14.40 0.76
N GLU A 148 12.33 15.11 -0.31
CA GLU A 148 11.58 16.26 -0.81
C GLU A 148 11.43 16.17 -2.32
N GLY A 149 10.38 16.76 -2.91
CA GLY A 149 10.23 16.83 -4.38
C GLY A 149 9.64 15.58 -5.03
N ILE A 150 9.07 14.67 -4.24
CA ILE A 150 8.26 13.53 -4.68
C ILE A 150 7.05 13.42 -3.76
N THR A 151 5.87 13.11 -4.29
CA THR A 151 4.68 12.87 -3.44
C THR A 151 4.80 11.50 -2.78
N SER A 152 4.71 11.46 -1.46
CA SER A 152 4.72 10.24 -0.66
C SER A 152 3.30 9.78 -0.32
N ALA A 153 3.02 8.49 -0.46
CA ALA A 153 1.71 7.92 -0.19
C ALA A 153 1.82 6.66 0.67
N ILE A 154 0.78 6.37 1.46
CA ILE A 154 0.60 5.08 2.16
C ILE A 154 -0.68 4.43 1.67
N HIS A 155 -0.61 3.17 1.25
CA HIS A 155 -1.79 2.37 0.92
C HIS A 155 -2.16 1.42 2.04
N LEU A 156 -3.43 1.53 2.45
CA LEU A 156 -4.01 0.81 3.58
C LEU A 156 -5.23 0.01 3.10
N CYS A 157 -5.05 -1.30 2.90
CA CYS A 157 -6.14 -2.22 2.58
C CYS A 157 -6.22 -3.40 3.55
N ARG A 158 -7.40 -4.00 3.66
CA ARG A 158 -7.69 -5.17 4.52
C ARG A 158 -7.24 -6.49 3.89
N ARG A 159 -6.18 -6.46 3.09
CA ARG A 159 -5.63 -7.56 2.26
C ARG A 159 -6.65 -8.15 1.28
N ASN A 160 -6.51 -7.77 0.02
CA ASN A 160 -7.28 -8.31 -1.08
C ASN A 160 -7.03 -9.83 -1.28
N LYS A 161 -8.09 -10.65 -1.20
CA LYS A 161 -8.11 -12.09 -1.53
C LYS A 161 -8.79 -12.39 -2.87
N GLY A 162 -8.91 -11.39 -3.74
CA GLY A 162 -9.62 -11.48 -5.01
C GLY A 162 -11.08 -11.86 -4.77
N ARG A 163 -11.57 -12.89 -5.47
CA ARG A 163 -12.96 -13.37 -5.32
C ARG A 163 -13.26 -13.94 -3.93
N GLY A 164 -12.23 -14.23 -3.13
CA GLY A 164 -12.36 -14.64 -1.74
C GLY A 164 -12.61 -13.49 -0.75
N GLY A 165 -12.68 -12.23 -1.21
CA GLY A 165 -12.99 -11.06 -0.39
C GLY A 165 -11.77 -10.42 0.25
N TRP A 166 -11.81 -10.21 1.56
CA TRP A 166 -10.79 -9.52 2.37
C TRP A 166 -10.39 -10.37 3.60
N VAL A 167 -9.40 -9.89 4.35
CA VAL A 167 -8.94 -10.53 5.60
C VAL A 167 -9.40 -9.77 6.84
N GLY A 168 -9.15 -8.46 6.90
CA GLY A 168 -9.47 -7.64 8.06
C GLY A 168 -10.85 -7.00 7.97
N GLU A 169 -11.46 -6.70 9.10
CA GLU A 169 -12.75 -6.03 9.20
C GLU A 169 -12.69 -4.92 10.26
N GLY A 170 -13.37 -3.80 10.03
CA GLY A 170 -13.41 -2.68 10.97
C GLY A 170 -13.08 -1.34 10.31
N GLY A 171 -13.63 -0.26 10.86
CA GLY A 171 -13.36 1.11 10.42
C GLY A 171 -11.96 1.59 10.82
N TYR A 172 -11.48 2.65 10.17
CA TYR A 172 -10.10 3.15 10.36
C TYR A 172 -9.82 3.79 11.73
N GLY A 173 -10.84 4.12 12.52
CA GLY A 173 -10.73 4.81 13.81
C GLY A 173 -9.59 4.32 14.74
N PRO A 174 -9.42 3.00 14.97
CA PRO A 174 -8.36 2.48 15.86
C PRO A 174 -6.92 2.82 15.43
N ILE A 175 -6.69 3.16 14.16
CA ILE A 175 -5.34 3.49 13.67
C ILE A 175 -5.17 4.98 13.33
N ILE A 176 -6.22 5.79 13.41
CA ILE A 176 -6.15 7.22 13.08
C ILE A 176 -5.08 7.99 13.88
N PRO A 177 -4.94 7.81 15.21
CA PRO A 177 -3.88 8.50 15.95
C PRO A 177 -2.47 8.18 15.44
N ALA A 178 -2.28 6.96 14.93
CA ALA A 178 -1.02 6.57 14.32
C ALA A 178 -0.83 7.19 12.93
N LEU A 179 -1.88 7.18 12.10
CA LEU A 179 -1.86 7.79 10.77
C LEU A 179 -1.54 9.28 10.85
N GLN A 180 -2.05 10.00 11.86
CA GLN A 180 -1.76 11.43 12.09
C GLN A 180 -0.27 11.72 12.37
N ARG A 181 0.51 10.73 12.82
CA ARG A 181 1.96 10.86 13.05
C ARG A 181 2.81 10.48 11.84
N LEU A 182 2.19 10.00 10.77
CA LEU A 182 2.89 9.59 9.56
C LEU A 182 3.22 10.81 8.67
N ASN A 183 4.44 10.88 8.18
CA ASN A 183 4.92 11.97 7.32
C ASN A 183 4.71 11.68 5.84
N VAL A 184 3.47 11.39 5.46
CA VAL A 184 3.07 11.17 4.06
C VAL A 184 2.17 12.29 3.54
N ASP A 185 2.20 12.50 2.23
CA ASP A 185 1.36 13.49 1.55
C ASP A 185 -0.02 12.93 1.20
N GLN A 186 -0.16 11.61 1.06
CA GLN A 186 -1.40 10.97 0.65
C GLN A 186 -1.72 9.67 1.40
N TYR A 187 -2.95 9.55 1.90
CA TYR A 187 -3.49 8.30 2.44
C TYR A 187 -4.40 7.63 1.42
N VAL A 188 -4.01 6.46 0.90
CA VAL A 188 -4.75 5.69 -0.10
C VAL A 188 -5.54 4.58 0.60
N MET A 189 -6.85 4.78 0.73
CA MET A 189 -7.74 4.01 1.61
C MET A 189 -8.82 3.30 0.81
N GLU A 190 -9.41 2.24 1.36
CA GLU A 190 -10.44 1.44 0.70
C GLU A 190 -11.82 1.66 1.34
N PHE A 191 -12.88 1.80 0.53
CA PHE A 191 -14.25 2.08 1.02
C PHE A 191 -15.38 1.40 0.24
N THR A 192 -15.11 0.62 -0.80
CA THR A 192 -16.20 -0.07 -1.53
C THR A 192 -16.74 -1.30 -0.82
N ILE A 193 -16.05 -1.82 0.19
CA ILE A 193 -16.51 -2.98 0.98
C ILE A 193 -17.33 -2.59 2.20
N PRO A 194 -18.31 -3.42 2.58
CA PRO A 194 -19.22 -3.12 3.68
C PRO A 194 -18.54 -3.04 5.06
N VAL A 195 -17.32 -3.55 5.19
CA VAL A 195 -16.57 -3.61 6.45
C VAL A 195 -15.54 -2.49 6.61
N ALA A 196 -15.48 -1.54 5.64
CA ALA A 196 -14.49 -0.47 5.66
C ALA A 196 -14.77 0.64 6.70
N GLY A 197 -15.97 0.64 7.27
CA GLY A 197 -16.43 1.66 8.21
C GLY A 197 -16.96 2.90 7.51
N ASP A 198 -17.02 4.01 8.25
CA ASP A 198 -17.63 5.26 7.82
C ASP A 198 -16.58 6.22 7.21
N LEU A 199 -16.98 6.97 6.18
CA LEU A 199 -16.19 8.06 5.58
C LEU A 199 -15.95 9.23 6.53
N ALA A 200 -16.70 9.34 7.63
CA ALA A 200 -16.51 10.36 8.66
C ALA A 200 -15.08 10.45 9.19
N VAL A 201 -14.38 9.32 9.21
CA VAL A 201 -12.98 9.22 9.62
C VAL A 201 -12.02 10.08 8.78
N LEU A 202 -12.42 10.43 7.55
CA LEU A 202 -11.61 11.25 6.65
C LEU A 202 -11.37 12.67 7.20
N ARG A 203 -12.27 13.19 8.05
CA ARG A 203 -12.09 14.50 8.73
C ARG A 203 -10.93 14.49 9.72
N GLU A 204 -10.52 13.31 10.18
CA GLU A 204 -9.50 13.17 11.21
C GLU A 204 -8.08 13.05 10.62
N LEU A 205 -7.95 12.93 9.29
CA LEU A 205 -6.65 12.92 8.63
C LEU A 205 -6.02 14.32 8.61
N PRO A 206 -4.68 14.43 8.68
CA PRO A 206 -3.99 15.72 8.68
C PRO A 206 -4.47 16.65 7.56
N GLU A 207 -4.77 17.91 7.86
CA GLU A 207 -5.31 18.86 6.85
C GLU A 207 -4.41 19.01 5.62
N ARG A 208 -3.09 18.89 5.81
CA ARG A 208 -2.08 18.97 4.74
C ARG A 208 -2.10 17.80 3.75
N SER A 209 -2.71 16.66 4.11
CA SER A 209 -2.65 15.46 3.29
C SER A 209 -3.82 15.36 2.32
N THR A 210 -3.60 14.69 1.20
CA THR A 210 -4.68 14.26 0.29
C THR A 210 -5.13 12.84 0.63
N VAL A 211 -6.26 12.43 0.06
CA VAL A 211 -6.82 11.09 0.19
C VAL A 211 -6.96 10.47 -1.19
N GLY A 212 -6.33 9.31 -1.38
CA GLY A 212 -6.74 8.38 -2.41
C GLY A 212 -7.98 7.62 -1.93
N LEU A 213 -9.13 7.94 -2.47
CA LEU A 213 -10.40 7.33 -2.11
C LEU A 213 -10.66 6.07 -2.94
N GLY A 214 -10.63 4.92 -2.27
CA GLY A 214 -11.06 3.64 -2.79
C GLY A 214 -12.55 3.67 -3.17
N CYS A 215 -12.82 3.86 -4.46
CA CYS A 215 -14.17 4.02 -4.99
C CYS A 215 -14.54 2.97 -6.03
N VAL A 216 -13.63 2.06 -6.37
CA VAL A 216 -13.87 0.94 -7.29
C VAL A 216 -13.51 -0.38 -6.62
N ASP A 217 -14.44 -1.34 -6.65
CA ASP A 217 -14.17 -2.67 -6.12
C ASP A 217 -13.26 -3.47 -7.05
N CYS A 218 -12.13 -3.95 -6.54
CA CYS A 218 -11.19 -4.80 -7.26
C CYS A 218 -11.41 -6.31 -7.01
N ARG A 219 -12.43 -6.71 -6.23
CA ARG A 219 -12.68 -8.11 -5.85
C ARG A 219 -13.88 -8.72 -6.57
N GLY A 220 -15.00 -8.00 -6.63
CA GLY A 220 -16.25 -8.48 -7.22
C GLY A 220 -16.25 -8.40 -8.74
N LYS A 221 -17.03 -9.30 -9.37
CA LYS A 221 -17.20 -9.35 -10.84
C LYS A 221 -18.04 -8.19 -11.39
N HIS A 222 -18.83 -7.56 -10.52
CA HIS A 222 -19.65 -6.43 -10.91
C HIS A 222 -18.76 -5.24 -11.30
N VAL A 223 -19.01 -4.66 -12.46
CA VAL A 223 -18.34 -3.45 -12.93
C VAL A 223 -19.26 -2.28 -12.59
N ASP A 224 -18.90 -1.47 -11.58
CA ASP A 224 -19.64 -0.27 -11.25
C ASP A 224 -19.68 0.69 -12.45
N THR A 225 -20.85 1.31 -12.68
CA THR A 225 -21.03 2.38 -13.65
C THR A 225 -20.31 3.66 -13.20
N PRO A 226 -19.96 4.58 -14.12
CA PRO A 226 -19.40 5.87 -13.76
C PRO A 226 -20.26 6.65 -12.74
N GLU A 227 -21.58 6.56 -12.85
CA GLU A 227 -22.54 7.24 -11.98
C GLU A 227 -22.55 6.63 -10.57
N GLU A 228 -22.47 5.30 -10.45
CA GLU A 228 -22.35 4.62 -9.14
C GLU A 228 -21.06 5.01 -8.43
N ILE A 229 -19.94 5.07 -9.17
CA ILE A 229 -18.65 5.52 -8.64
C ILE A 229 -18.75 6.98 -8.21
N ALA A 230 -19.26 7.86 -9.06
CA ALA A 230 -19.41 9.28 -8.73
C ALA A 230 -20.28 9.49 -7.48
N ALA A 231 -21.44 8.83 -7.40
CA ALA A 231 -22.33 8.92 -6.24
C ALA A 231 -21.66 8.42 -4.94
N ARG A 232 -20.76 7.43 -5.03
CA ARG A 232 -19.95 6.98 -3.89
C ARG A 232 -18.95 8.04 -3.44
N VAL A 233 -18.29 8.69 -4.39
CA VAL A 233 -17.33 9.78 -4.11
C VAL A 233 -18.02 11.01 -3.53
N GLU A 234 -19.23 11.35 -4.00
CA GLU A 234 -19.99 12.50 -3.49
C GLU A 234 -20.27 12.40 -2.00
N LYS A 235 -20.42 11.18 -1.45
CA LYS A 235 -20.54 10.97 0.01
C LYS A 235 -19.27 11.35 0.76
N ALA A 236 -18.10 11.23 0.14
CA ALA A 236 -16.83 11.66 0.74
C ALA A 236 -16.68 13.18 0.73
N LEU A 237 -17.37 13.89 -0.18
CA LEU A 237 -17.37 15.36 -0.24
C LEU A 237 -18.03 16.02 0.98
N ASP A 238 -18.85 15.29 1.73
CA ASP A 238 -19.38 15.75 3.02
C ASP A 238 -18.27 15.87 4.09
N TYR A 239 -17.12 15.24 3.88
CA TYR A 239 -16.04 15.10 4.85
C TYR A 239 -14.73 15.76 4.41
N LEU A 240 -14.48 15.86 3.10
CA LEU A 240 -13.28 16.46 2.53
C LEU A 240 -13.63 17.36 1.34
N PRO A 241 -12.90 18.47 1.14
CA PRO A 241 -13.05 19.28 -0.06
C PRO A 241 -12.58 18.50 -1.31
N PRO A 242 -13.13 18.79 -2.50
CA PRO A 242 -12.83 18.05 -3.73
C PRO A 242 -11.34 17.99 -4.09
N ASP A 243 -10.59 19.06 -3.86
CA ASP A 243 -9.16 19.19 -4.17
C ASP A 243 -8.26 18.28 -3.31
N ARG A 244 -8.78 17.75 -2.20
CA ARG A 244 -8.10 16.75 -1.36
C ARG A 244 -8.36 15.31 -1.79
N ILE A 245 -9.22 15.05 -2.77
CA ILE A 245 -9.62 13.68 -3.16
C ILE A 245 -9.03 13.30 -4.52
N ALA A 246 -8.28 12.21 -4.54
CA ALA A 246 -7.95 11.44 -5.73
C ALA A 246 -8.79 10.16 -5.76
N LEU A 247 -9.15 9.67 -6.96
CA LEU A 247 -9.84 8.39 -7.10
C LEU A 247 -8.84 7.26 -7.30
N ASN A 248 -9.09 6.13 -6.63
CA ASN A 248 -8.41 4.87 -6.91
C ASN A 248 -9.37 3.68 -6.69
N PRO A 249 -9.03 2.49 -7.23
CA PRO A 249 -9.59 1.24 -6.76
C PRO A 249 -9.21 0.95 -5.32
N ASP A 250 -10.04 0.17 -4.61
CA ASP A 250 -9.81 -0.21 -3.21
C ASP A 250 -8.44 -0.88 -2.97
N CYS A 251 -7.92 -1.59 -3.96
CA CYS A 251 -6.61 -2.25 -3.95
C CYS A 251 -6.20 -2.58 -5.39
N GLY A 252 -4.98 -3.09 -5.61
CA GLY A 252 -4.54 -3.57 -6.92
C GLY A 252 -5.36 -4.76 -7.46
N PHE A 253 -5.46 -4.84 -8.79
CA PHE A 253 -6.14 -5.91 -9.53
C PHE A 253 -5.33 -7.22 -9.68
N ALA A 254 -4.20 -7.34 -8.99
CA ALA A 254 -3.35 -8.53 -9.03
C ALA A 254 -3.35 -9.23 -7.65
N PRO A 255 -4.39 -10.01 -7.28
CA PRO A 255 -4.50 -10.66 -5.97
C PRO A 255 -3.55 -11.87 -5.81
N GLY A 256 -2.48 -11.94 -6.60
CA GLY A 256 -1.58 -13.09 -6.69
C GLY A 256 -2.33 -14.35 -7.15
N ASN A 257 -1.99 -15.51 -6.56
CA ASN A 257 -2.62 -16.78 -6.92
C ASN A 257 -4.03 -16.95 -6.33
N ALA A 258 -4.56 -15.97 -5.59
CA ALA A 258 -5.85 -16.09 -4.91
C ALA A 258 -7.05 -16.04 -5.86
N ALA A 259 -6.91 -15.38 -7.02
CA ALA A 259 -7.93 -15.33 -8.05
C ALA A 259 -7.36 -14.88 -9.39
N ASP A 260 -7.96 -15.35 -10.47
CA ASP A 260 -7.80 -14.73 -11.78
C ASP A 260 -8.75 -13.53 -11.91
N ILE A 261 -8.19 -12.36 -12.19
CA ILE A 261 -8.94 -11.15 -12.50
C ILE A 261 -8.67 -10.83 -13.97
N PRO A 262 -9.67 -11.01 -14.86
CA PRO A 262 -9.50 -10.74 -16.27
C PRO A 262 -9.03 -9.31 -16.51
N ILE A 263 -8.03 -9.14 -17.38
CA ILE A 263 -7.48 -7.81 -17.70
C ILE A 263 -8.55 -6.87 -18.27
N ASP A 264 -9.50 -7.41 -19.05
CA ASP A 264 -10.62 -6.65 -19.62
C ASP A 264 -11.56 -6.14 -18.52
N GLU A 265 -11.81 -6.92 -17.47
CA GLU A 265 -12.62 -6.50 -16.32
C GLU A 265 -11.92 -5.35 -15.56
N ALA A 266 -10.62 -5.48 -15.30
CA ALA A 266 -9.84 -4.42 -14.67
C ALA A 266 -9.82 -3.14 -15.53
N TYR A 267 -9.64 -3.29 -16.84
CA TYR A 267 -9.63 -2.17 -17.79
C TYR A 267 -10.99 -1.45 -17.83
N GLU A 268 -12.10 -2.18 -17.85
CA GLU A 268 -13.44 -1.59 -17.87
C GLU A 268 -13.74 -0.84 -16.56
N LYS A 269 -13.39 -1.43 -15.41
CA LYS A 269 -13.51 -0.78 -14.09
C LYS A 269 -12.72 0.52 -14.02
N LEU A 270 -11.46 0.52 -14.47
CA LEU A 270 -10.63 1.73 -14.53
C LEU A 270 -11.13 2.76 -15.56
N THR A 271 -11.73 2.30 -16.66
CA THR A 271 -12.37 3.17 -17.64
C THR A 271 -13.57 3.91 -17.02
N ASN A 272 -14.38 3.20 -16.23
CA ASN A 272 -15.52 3.80 -15.56
C ASN A 272 -15.09 4.74 -14.43
N GLU A 273 -14.03 4.42 -13.71
CA GLU A 273 -13.39 5.33 -12.74
C GLU A 273 -12.97 6.67 -13.40
N ALA A 274 -12.30 6.60 -14.55
CA ALA A 274 -11.87 7.80 -15.28
C ALA A 274 -13.05 8.65 -15.77
N LYS A 275 -14.15 8.00 -16.19
CA LYS A 275 -15.41 8.68 -16.55
C LYS A 275 -16.06 9.31 -15.32
N ALA A 276 -16.10 8.62 -14.18
CA ALA A 276 -16.62 9.17 -12.92
C ALA A 276 -15.84 10.41 -12.49
N ALA A 277 -14.50 10.38 -12.58
CA ALA A 277 -13.66 11.54 -12.31
C ALA A 277 -14.00 12.72 -13.23
N LYS A 278 -14.39 12.47 -14.49
CA LYS A 278 -14.84 13.53 -15.41
C LYS A 278 -16.17 14.14 -14.97
N ILE A 279 -17.15 13.30 -14.61
CA ILE A 279 -18.46 13.75 -14.08
C ILE A 279 -18.25 14.65 -12.86
N LEU A 280 -17.41 14.22 -11.92
CA LEU A 280 -17.14 14.95 -10.68
C LEU A 280 -16.45 16.30 -10.96
N ARG A 281 -15.45 16.33 -11.84
CA ARG A 281 -14.78 17.59 -12.21
C ARG A 281 -15.70 18.59 -12.91
N GLU A 282 -16.64 18.12 -13.73
CA GLU A 282 -17.64 18.99 -14.35
C GLU A 282 -18.56 19.64 -13.31
N LYS A 283 -18.81 18.97 -12.18
CA LYS A 283 -19.71 19.44 -11.12
C LYS A 283 -19.00 20.28 -10.04
N TYR A 284 -17.77 19.94 -9.69
CA TYR A 284 -17.08 20.48 -8.52
C TYR A 284 -15.78 21.24 -8.82
N GLY A 285 -15.33 21.27 -10.09
CA GLY A 285 -14.04 21.84 -10.50
C GLY A 285 -12.88 20.86 -10.41
#